data_AF-A0A974UA11-F1
#
_entry.id   AF-A0A974UA11-F1
#
_cell.length_a   1.000
_cell.length_b   1.000
_cell.length_c   1.000
_cell.angle_alpha   90.00
_cell.angle_beta   90.00
_cell.angle_gamma   90.00
#
_symmetry.space_group_name_H-M   'P 1'
#
loop_
_entity.id
_entity.type
_entity.pdbx_description
1 polymer ?
#
loop_
_entity_poly.entity_id
_entity_poly.type
_entity_poly.pdbx_seq_one_letter_code
_entity_poly.pdbx_strand_id
1 'polypeptide(L)' 'MSKEQLSFEKAMKELEDITAKMQDKDICLEDSLTYYRQGVELINFCQKKLVEVEQKIEILNSQNELEDFNQNGL' A
#
# COMPACT_ATOMS: atom_id res chain seq x y z
N MET A 1 -5.29 -24.02 1.52
CA MET A 1 -5.68 -22.73 2.11
C MET A 1 -4.53 -21.76 1.86
N SER A 2 -4.64 -20.96 0.82
CA SER A 2 -3.53 -20.13 0.32
C SER A 2 -3.33 -18.94 1.25
N LYS A 3 -2.09 -18.74 1.72
CA LYS A 3 -1.68 -17.58 2.54
C LYS A 3 -2.28 -16.30 1.95
N GLU A 4 -3.21 -15.66 2.66
CA GLU A 4 -3.64 -14.32 2.31
C GLU A 4 -2.46 -13.38 2.55
N GLN A 5 -1.65 -13.17 1.51
CA GLN A 5 -0.72 -12.05 1.49
C GLN A 5 -1.57 -10.77 1.44
N LEU A 6 -1.29 -9.85 2.36
CA LEU A 6 -1.84 -8.51 2.31
C LEU A 6 -1.45 -7.88 0.96
N SER A 7 -2.44 -7.42 0.19
CA SER A 7 -2.22 -6.70 -1.07
C SER A 7 -2.18 -5.20 -0.80
N PHE A 8 -1.66 -4.43 -1.76
CA PHE A 8 -1.64 -2.97 -1.66
C PHE A 8 -3.06 -2.40 -1.53
N GLU A 9 -4.00 -2.88 -2.34
CA GLU A 9 -5.39 -2.44 -2.34
C GLU A 9 -6.09 -2.79 -1.02
N LYS A 10 -5.81 -3.97 -0.47
CA LYS A 10 -6.32 -4.37 0.86
C LYS A 10 -5.77 -3.46 1.94
N ALA A 11 -4.46 -3.17 1.95
CA ALA A 11 -3.84 -2.28 2.92
C ALA A 11 -4.38 -0.85 2.83
N MET A 12 -4.62 -0.34 1.61
CA MET A 12 -5.24 0.96 1.40
C MET A 12 -6.68 1.01 1.94
N LYS A 13 -7.47 -0.03 1.68
CA LYS A 13 -8.83 -0.13 2.23
C LYS A 13 -8.82 -0.16 3.76
N GLU A 14 -7.91 -0.92 4.36
CA GLU A 14 -7.77 -0.96 5.82
C GLU A 14 -7.36 0.40 6.41
N LEU A 15 -6.53 1.19 5.71
CA LEU A 15 -6.20 2.56 6.10
C LEU A 15 -7.41 3.51 6.04
N GLU A 16 -8.27 3.37 5.04
CA GLU A 16 -9.53 4.12 4.95
C GLU A 16 -10.45 3.77 6.13
N ASP A 17 -10.59 2.47 6.43
CA ASP A 17 -11.40 1.98 7.55
C ASP A 17 -10.86 2.48 8.90
N ILE A 18 -9.53 2.47 9.09
CA ILE A 18 -8.87 3.02 10.28
C ILE A 18 -9.13 4.53 10.40
N THR A 19 -9.00 5.26 9.30
CA THR A 19 -9.23 6.71 9.28
C THR A 19 -10.68 7.03 9.67
N ALA A 20 -11.65 6.27 9.15
CA ALA A 20 -13.05 6.42 9.52
C ALA A 20 -13.30 6.16 11.02
N LYS A 21 -12.67 5.12 11.59
CA LYS A 21 -12.77 4.81 13.03
C LYS A 21 -12.12 5.88 13.91
N MET A 22 -10.99 6.43 13.49
CA MET A 22 -10.30 7.50 14.22
C MET A 22 -11.05 8.85 14.18
N GLN A 23 -12.01 9.02 13.27
CA GLN A 23 -12.88 10.20 13.21
C GLN A 23 -14.10 10.10 14.14
N ASP A 24 -14.34 8.92 14.74
CA ASP A 24 -15.38 8.76 15.74
C ASP A 24 -15.05 9.63 16.97
N LYS A 25 -16.06 10.35 17.47
CA LYS A 25 -15.90 11.27 18.62
C LYS A 25 -15.86 10.53 19.94
N ASP A 26 -16.38 9.30 19.99
CA ASP A 26 -16.46 8.48 21.20
C ASP A 26 -15.33 7.44 21.27
N ILE A 27 -14.32 7.54 20.39
CA ILE A 27 -13.17 6.65 20.41
C ILE A 27 -12.39 6.79 21.73
N CYS A 28 -12.09 5.66 22.36
CA CYS A 28 -11.29 5.65 23.58
C CYS A 28 -9.79 5.82 23.28
N LEU A 29 -9.01 6.19 24.29
CA LEU A 29 -7.57 6.46 24.14
C LEU A 29 -6.80 5.20 23.71
N GLU A 30 -7.15 4.06 24.29
CA GLU A 30 -6.55 2.76 24.01
C GLU A 30 -6.79 2.33 22.55
N ASP A 31 -8.02 2.53 22.06
CA ASP A 31 -8.38 2.25 20.67
C ASP A 31 -7.67 3.21 19.71
N SER A 32 -7.58 4.49 20.07
CA SER A 32 -6.85 5.50 19.29
C SER A 32 -5.38 5.13 19.10
N LEU A 33 -4.72 4.66 20.18
CA LEU A 33 -3.34 4.18 20.11
C LEU A 33 -3.21 2.91 19.27
N THR A 34 -4.19 2.02 19.35
CA THR A 34 -4.22 0.77 18.58
C THR A 34 -4.34 1.07 17.09
N TYR A 35 -5.31 1.89 16.69
CA TYR A 35 -5.51 2.28 15.29
C TYR A 35 -4.34 3.09 14.74
N TYR A 36 -3.73 3.96 15.54
CA TYR A 36 -2.51 4.68 15.14
C TYR A 36 -1.38 3.71 14.80
N ARG A 37 -1.11 2.73 15.67
CA ARG A 37 -0.07 1.72 15.42
C ARG A 37 -0.35 0.91 14.16
N GLN A 38 -1.60 0.44 13.99
CA GLN A 38 -2.00 -0.29 12.80
C GLN A 38 -1.85 0.55 11.53
N GLY A 39 -2.25 1.83 11.58
CA GLY A 39 -2.10 2.75 10.46
C GLY A 39 -0.63 2.95 10.07
N VAL A 40 0.27 3.12 11.03
CA VAL A 40 1.71 3.23 10.76
C VAL A 40 2.26 1.96 10.11
N GLU A 41 1.86 0.78 10.58
CA GLU A 41 2.28 -0.50 10.00
C GLU A 41 1.82 -0.64 8.54
N LEU A 42 0.57 -0.28 8.24
CA LEU A 42 0.01 -0.31 6.88
C LEU A 42 0.66 0.71 5.95
N ILE A 43 0.91 1.94 6.42
CA ILE A 43 1.62 2.97 5.65
C ILE A 43 3.01 2.47 5.26
N ASN A 44 3.75 1.90 6.21
CA ASN A 44 5.07 1.34 5.96
C ASN A 44 5.03 0.19 4.94
N PHE A 45 3.99 -0.65 5.00
CA PHE A 45 3.78 -1.71 4.01
C PHE A 45 3.54 -1.13 2.61
N CYS A 46 2.63 -0.15 2.49
CA CYS A 46 2.33 0.50 1.21
C CYS A 46 3.57 1.17 0.60
N GLN A 47 4.32 1.92 1.40
CA GLN A 47 5.56 2.57 0.96
C GLN A 47 6.58 1.56 0.43
N LYS A 48 6.80 0.45 1.14
CA LYS A 48 7.70 -0.61 0.67
C LYS A 48 7.25 -1.20 -0.66
N LYS A 49 5.95 -1.42 -0.83
CA LYS A 49 5.41 -1.94 -2.09
C LYS A 49 5.58 -0.96 -3.25
N LEU A 50 5.41 0.33 -3.02
CA LEU A 50 5.68 1.35 -4.04
C LEU A 50 7.15 1.36 -4.44
N VAL A 51 8.07 1.35 -3.48
CA VAL A 51 9.52 1.28 -3.76
C VAL A 51 9.90 0.01 -4.54
N GLU A 52 9.33 -1.15 -4.19
CA GLU A 52 9.55 -2.38 -4.94
C GLU A 52 9.06 -2.28 -6.40
N VAL A 53 7.96 -1.58 -6.65
CA VAL A 53 7.42 -1.38 -8.00
C VAL A 53 8.27 -0.38 -8.77
N GLU A 54 8.67 0.73 -8.16
CA GLU A 54 9.56 1.72 -8.75
C GLU A 54 10.89 1.11 -9.19
N GLN A 55 11.50 0.28 -8.32
CA GLN A 55 12.75 -0.44 -8.65
C GLN A 55 12.57 -1.40 -9.84
N LYS A 56 11.42 -2.08 -9.93
CA LYS A 56 11.14 -2.94 -11.09
C LYS A 56 11.00 -2.13 -12.36
N ILE A 57 10.31 -0.99 -12.31
CA ILE A 57 10.19 -0.08 -13.45
C ILE A 57 11.57 0.42 -13.88
N GLU A 58 12.44 0.79 -12.94
CA GLU A 58 13.82 1.23 -13.24
C GLU A 58 14.63 0.13 -13.94
N ILE A 59 14.56 -1.12 -13.44
CA ILE A 59 15.24 -2.27 -14.07
C ILE A 59 14.74 -2.47 -15.50
N LEU A 60 13.42 -2.50 -15.71
CA LEU A 60 12.84 -2.69 -17.05
C LEU A 60 13.21 -1.55 -18.01
N ASN A 61 13.28 -0.30 -17.53
CA ASN A 61 13.74 0.84 -18.31
C ASN A 61 15.22 0.67 -18.71
N SER A 62 16.06 0.25 -17.76
CA SER A 62 17.50 0.03 -18.02
C SER A 62 17.77 -1.09 -19.02
N GLN A 63 16.82 -2.01 -19.18
CA GLN A 63 16.87 -3.14 -20.12
C GLN A 63 16.24 -2.78 -21.49
N ASN A 64 15.79 -1.54 -21.71
CA ASN A 64 14.98 -1.10 -22.85
C ASN A 64 13.66 -1.90 -23.04
N GLU A 65 13.23 -2.69 -22.06
CA GLU A 65 12.00 -3.49 -22.14
C GLU A 65 10.73 -2.62 -22.03
N LEU A 66 10.84 -1.40 -21.50
CA LEU A 66 9.73 -0.44 -21.43
C LEU A 66 9.56 0.38 -22.72
N GLU A 67 10.58 0.51 -23.57
CA GLU A 67 10.44 1.15 -24.89
C GLU A 67 9.57 0.29 -25.83
N ASP A 68 9.68 -1.03 -25.73
CA ASP A 68 8.85 -2.00 -26.45
C ASP A 68 7.37 -1.98 -26.01
N PHE A 69 7.10 -1.60 -24.76
CA PHE A 69 5.74 -1.46 -24.23
C PHE A 69 5.02 -0.22 -24.79
N ASN A 70 5.76 0.86 -25.03
CA ASN A 70 5.24 2.09 -25.64
C ASN A 70 5.10 2.03 -27.17
N GLN A 71 5.71 1.05 -27.85
CA GLN A 71 5.57 0.90 -29.31
C GLN A 71 4.45 -0.06 -29.74
N ASN A 72 3.85 -0.83 -28.81
CA ASN A 72 2.84 -1.85 -29.13
C ASN A 72 1.42 -1.57 -28.59
N GLY A 73 1.12 -0.35 -28.16
CA GLY A 73 -0.22 0.03 -27.71
C GLY A 73 -0.65 1.37 -28.30
N LEU A 74 -1.73 1.34 -29.10
CA LEU A 74 -2.54 2.48 -29.56
C LEU A 74 -2.56 3.68 -28.61
#